data_AF-A0A7Z1TSS4-F1
#
_entry.id   AF-A0A7Z1TSS4-F1
#
_cell.length_a   1.000
_cell.length_b   1.000
_cell.length_c   1.000
_cell.angle_alpha   90.00
_cell.angle_beta   90.00
_cell.angle_gamma   90.00
#
_symmetry.space_group_name_H-M   'P 1'
#
loop_
_entity.id
_entity.type
_entity.pdbx_description
1 polymer ?
#
loop_
_entity_poly.entity_id
_entity_poly.type
_entity_poly.pdbx_seq_one_letter_code
_entity_poly.pdbx_strand_id
1 'polypeptide(L)'
;MSADRPPHRRPIVRVIAALAAAACLLLAPEPAAADLQGPARPVVINTDMGVDDAVALALALQSPQLQISAIVAGEGAASRTAAVHNVERMLDLFNRQEIPVFASELEGGSPIPPVRDHAEALVGAALPETTVWLRLPFAPEAYRSAAGPTTVVTLGPLTQLAAALERRPDLAPGIERVVVAGDPADRDSWNLARDPEAVRAVRHAGVRLQFVGARGRAAKSTAWRSRGLPESRSTSLGDAFLDRLLAQPAGRAHYLDDVAQAHDELAVLFLLEPQAFEASRSGDVFMPRESVDVGARLAELMSRGRQLTQPVVLSNRSIPDVMLQEDVRTRRDAIVAANGEDEWFAELLLNELHQHLGAYSILGVKMGLRAAELLNAPRHGMAVVSHAPATQPESCFDDGLLAATGSTPGRGLFRQEPGPPGSIQASFTYNRRRVTLRLKDAYRDQIQGRIGELLGQYSLADQGYWDGVRAFGLEIWQDWHRLDLFEVTTETIGAPPAAPGAP
;
A
#
# COMPACT_ATOMS: atom_id res chain seq x y z
N MET A 1 -34.77 33.89 56.40
CA MET A 1 -33.82 35.01 56.43
C MET A 1 -32.43 34.45 56.18
N SER A 2 -31.72 35.06 55.22
CA SER A 2 -30.37 34.76 54.71
C SER A 2 -30.17 33.38 54.07
N ALA A 3 -30.15 33.34 52.73
CA ALA A 3 -29.58 32.26 51.94
C ALA A 3 -28.49 32.85 51.04
N ASP A 4 -27.26 32.47 51.36
CA ASP A 4 -26.01 32.76 50.65
C ASP A 4 -26.03 32.15 49.24
N ARG A 5 -25.58 32.90 48.23
CA ARG A 5 -25.27 32.39 46.87
C ARG A 5 -23.76 32.52 46.62
N PRO A 6 -23.04 31.44 46.30
CA PRO A 6 -21.66 31.52 45.81
C PRO A 6 -21.61 31.56 44.26
N PRO A 7 -20.43 31.87 43.67
CA PRO A 7 -20.33 32.52 42.36
C PRO A 7 -20.18 31.56 41.17
N HIS A 8 -20.50 32.10 39.99
CA HIS A 8 -20.37 31.50 38.67
C HIS A 8 -18.96 30.96 38.37
N ARG A 9 -18.85 29.66 38.08
CA ARG A 9 -17.70 29.06 37.39
C ARG A 9 -17.92 29.14 35.86
N ARG A 10 -17.01 29.81 35.14
CA ARG A 10 -16.88 29.71 33.67
C ARG A 10 -16.05 28.47 33.29
N PRO A 11 -16.25 27.87 32.10
CA PRO A 11 -15.94 26.46 31.89
C PRO A 11 -14.47 26.22 31.51
N ILE A 12 -13.83 25.34 32.29
CA ILE A 12 -12.50 24.73 32.10
C ILE A 12 -12.44 23.81 30.85
N VAL A 13 -13.56 23.62 30.16
CA VAL A 13 -13.73 22.64 29.08
C VAL A 13 -12.91 22.97 27.82
N ARG A 14 -12.56 24.23 27.55
CA ARG A 14 -11.76 24.59 26.36
C ARG A 14 -10.26 24.32 26.48
N VAL A 15 -9.72 24.22 27.69
CA VAL A 15 -8.27 24.01 27.90
C VAL A 15 -7.90 22.52 27.83
N ILE A 16 -8.85 21.62 28.15
CA ILE A 16 -8.62 20.16 28.14
C ILE A 16 -8.57 19.61 26.70
N ALA A 17 -9.37 20.14 25.78
CA ALA A 17 -9.36 19.69 24.37
C ALA A 17 -8.04 20.03 23.64
N ALA A 18 -7.44 21.20 23.91
CA ALA A 18 -6.17 21.61 23.31
C ALA A 18 -4.97 20.81 23.85
N LEU A 19 -5.01 20.39 25.12
CA LEU A 19 -3.97 19.55 25.74
C LEU A 19 -4.07 18.07 25.31
N ALA A 20 -5.28 17.57 25.02
CA ALA A 20 -5.47 16.21 24.50
C ALA A 20 -4.92 16.06 23.07
N ALA A 21 -5.14 17.05 22.19
CA ALA A 21 -4.59 17.04 20.83
C ALA A 21 -3.04 17.11 20.83
N ALA A 22 -2.45 17.89 21.73
CA ALA A 22 -0.99 17.95 21.90
C ALA A 22 -0.40 16.67 22.53
N ALA A 23 -1.13 16.00 23.42
CA ALA A 23 -0.69 14.75 24.06
C ALA A 23 -0.81 13.53 23.14
N CYS A 24 -1.79 13.47 22.24
CA CYS A 24 -1.89 12.41 21.22
C CYS A 24 -0.75 12.47 20.18
N LEU A 25 -0.11 13.63 19.99
CA LEU A 25 1.10 13.77 19.16
C LEU A 25 2.39 13.32 19.89
N LEU A 26 2.36 13.13 21.21
CA LEU A 26 3.52 12.69 22.01
C LEU A 26 3.51 11.20 22.35
N LEU A 27 2.40 10.50 22.08
CA LEU A 27 2.29 9.04 22.15
C LEU A 27 2.30 8.49 20.72
N ALA A 28 3.36 8.78 19.97
CA ALA A 28 3.63 8.02 18.76
C ALA A 28 3.80 6.54 19.17
N PRO A 29 3.13 5.59 18.49
CA PRO A 29 3.52 4.19 18.62
C PRO A 29 5.02 4.08 18.31
N GLU A 30 5.72 3.13 18.95
CA GLU A 30 7.10 2.82 18.56
C GLU A 30 7.16 2.74 17.02
N PRO A 31 8.14 3.39 16.38
CA PRO A 31 8.19 3.40 14.93
C PRO A 31 8.21 1.94 14.48
N ALA A 32 7.16 1.53 13.77
CA ALA A 32 7.25 0.35 12.92
C ALA A 32 8.58 0.46 12.19
N ALA A 33 9.42 -0.57 12.30
CA ALA A 33 10.82 -0.57 11.89
C ALA A 33 11.00 0.33 10.66
N ALA A 34 11.64 1.48 10.85
CA ALA A 34 11.66 2.55 9.87
C ALA A 34 12.02 1.97 8.50
N ASP A 35 11.20 2.25 7.48
CA ASP A 35 11.51 1.88 6.10
C ASP A 35 12.86 2.54 5.74
N LEU A 36 13.93 1.74 5.71
CA LEU A 36 15.32 2.22 5.57
C LEU A 36 15.66 2.67 4.14
N GLN A 37 14.68 3.09 3.35
CA GLN A 37 14.85 3.60 1.99
C GLN A 37 14.87 5.13 1.98
N GLY A 38 15.96 5.72 2.48
CA GLY A 38 16.18 7.19 2.46
C GLY A 38 15.15 7.99 3.26
N PRO A 39 15.27 9.33 3.34
CA PRO A 39 14.29 10.15 4.03
C PRO A 39 12.99 10.17 3.21
N ALA A 40 12.08 9.24 3.51
CA ALA A 40 10.71 9.29 3.02
C ALA A 40 10.11 10.64 3.44
N ARG A 41 9.63 11.41 2.45
CA ARG A 41 9.09 12.74 2.73
C ARG A 41 7.72 12.59 3.39
N PRO A 42 7.44 13.31 4.48
CA PRO A 42 6.11 13.31 5.08
C PRO A 42 5.07 13.84 4.09
N VAL A 43 3.99 13.11 3.96
CA VAL A 43 2.85 13.47 3.12
C VAL A 43 1.58 13.53 3.96
N VAL A 44 0.74 14.53 3.71
CA VAL A 44 -0.64 14.57 4.17
C VAL A 44 -1.54 14.44 2.95
N ILE A 45 -2.50 13.52 3.00
CA ILE A 45 -3.46 13.33 1.91
C ILE A 45 -4.78 13.97 2.30
N ASN A 46 -5.29 14.86 1.47
CA ASN A 46 -6.59 15.49 1.59
C ASN A 46 -7.50 14.98 0.47
N THR A 47 -8.51 14.18 0.82
CA THR A 47 -9.35 13.44 -0.14
C THR A 47 -10.83 13.65 0.16
N ASP A 48 -11.65 13.62 -0.88
CA ASP A 48 -13.11 13.59 -0.82
C ASP A 48 -13.70 12.26 -1.34
N MET A 49 -12.84 11.25 -1.53
CA MET A 49 -13.17 9.84 -1.74
C MET A 49 -14.10 9.56 -2.93
N GLY A 50 -13.81 10.15 -4.09
CA GLY A 50 -14.24 9.65 -5.38
C GLY A 50 -13.67 8.27 -5.72
N VAL A 51 -14.03 7.75 -6.90
CA VAL A 51 -13.57 6.43 -7.36
C VAL A 51 -12.08 6.47 -7.69
N ASP A 52 -11.62 7.52 -8.34
CA ASP A 52 -10.21 7.82 -8.62
C ASP A 52 -9.42 8.19 -7.36
N ASP A 53 -9.98 8.93 -6.40
CA ASP A 53 -9.36 9.12 -5.08
C ASP A 53 -9.05 7.76 -4.43
N ALA A 54 -10.00 6.82 -4.46
CA ALA A 54 -9.82 5.51 -3.83
C ALA A 54 -8.68 4.72 -4.49
N VAL A 55 -8.53 4.79 -5.81
CA VAL A 55 -7.41 4.16 -6.51
C VAL A 55 -6.08 4.88 -6.23
N ALA A 56 -6.08 6.21 -6.20
CA ALA A 56 -4.93 7.02 -5.82
C ALA A 56 -4.47 6.71 -4.38
N LEU A 57 -5.42 6.57 -3.46
CA LEU A 57 -5.16 6.20 -2.08
C LEU A 57 -4.63 4.76 -1.98
N ALA A 58 -5.14 3.81 -2.78
CA ALA A 58 -4.59 2.45 -2.86
C ALA A 58 -3.11 2.44 -3.32
N LEU A 59 -2.75 3.28 -4.30
CA LEU A 59 -1.36 3.47 -4.72
C LEU A 59 -0.51 4.07 -3.60
N ALA A 60 -1.03 5.09 -2.91
CA ALA A 60 -0.29 5.77 -1.85
C ALA A 60 -0.06 4.87 -0.63
N LEU A 61 -1.08 4.15 -0.17
CA LEU A 61 -1.01 3.26 1.00
C LEU A 61 -0.06 2.08 0.80
N GLN A 62 0.10 1.63 -0.45
CA GLN A 62 1.03 0.58 -0.82
C GLN A 62 2.40 1.10 -1.26
N SER A 63 2.65 2.40 -1.30
CA SER A 63 3.97 2.91 -1.64
C SER A 63 4.89 2.90 -0.42
N PRO A 64 6.07 2.24 -0.47
CA PRO A 64 7.06 2.34 0.59
C PRO A 64 7.82 3.67 0.56
N GLN A 65 7.69 4.46 -0.52
CA GLN A 65 8.35 5.76 -0.67
C GLN A 65 7.59 6.91 -0.02
N LEU A 66 6.30 6.71 0.32
CA LEU A 66 5.45 7.72 0.92
C LEU A 66 5.26 7.47 2.41
N GLN A 67 5.73 8.41 3.23
CA GLN A 67 5.42 8.46 4.64
C GLN A 67 4.14 9.27 4.86
N ILE A 68 2.99 8.61 4.77
CA ILE A 68 1.69 9.26 5.02
C ILE A 68 1.57 9.53 6.52
N SER A 69 1.59 10.81 6.88
CA SER A 69 1.55 11.30 8.26
C SER A 69 0.13 11.54 8.78
N ALA A 70 -0.81 11.85 7.88
CA ALA A 70 -2.22 11.99 8.17
C ALA A 70 -3.06 11.91 6.89
N ILE A 71 -4.33 11.54 7.04
CA ILE A 71 -5.35 11.68 5.99
C ILE A 71 -6.45 12.59 6.50
N VAL A 72 -6.79 13.61 5.73
CA VAL A 72 -7.95 14.49 5.97
C VAL A 72 -9.03 14.11 4.98
N ALA A 73 -10.17 13.64 5.48
CA ALA A 73 -11.32 13.25 4.66
C ALA A 73 -12.38 14.35 4.68
N GLY A 74 -12.62 14.94 3.52
CA GLY A 74 -13.50 16.08 3.27
C GLY A 74 -14.82 15.71 2.63
N GLU A 75 -15.68 16.71 2.44
CA GLU A 75 -16.86 16.58 1.60
C GLU A 75 -16.52 16.92 0.15
N GLY A 76 -17.02 16.11 -0.79
CA GLY A 76 -16.93 16.40 -2.21
C GLY A 76 -17.63 15.34 -3.06
N ALA A 77 -16.87 14.54 -3.79
CA ALA A 77 -17.33 13.40 -4.58
C ALA A 77 -18.15 12.43 -3.72
N ALA A 78 -17.68 12.10 -2.52
CA ALA A 78 -18.48 11.47 -1.47
C ALA A 78 -18.99 12.49 -0.43
N SER A 79 -20.07 12.13 0.26
CA SER A 79 -20.45 12.78 1.51
C SER A 79 -19.34 12.60 2.54
N ARG A 80 -19.22 13.55 3.48
CA ARG A 80 -18.22 13.49 4.55
C ARG A 80 -18.24 12.16 5.30
N THR A 81 -19.44 11.66 5.63
CA THR A 81 -19.61 10.41 6.37
C THR A 81 -19.07 9.23 5.57
N ALA A 82 -19.44 9.13 4.29
CA ALA A 82 -18.93 8.08 3.41
C ALA A 82 -17.43 8.22 3.16
N ALA A 83 -16.92 9.43 2.96
CA ALA A 83 -15.49 9.67 2.74
C ALA A 83 -14.65 9.18 3.93
N VAL A 84 -14.99 9.59 5.15
CA VAL A 84 -14.26 9.15 6.36
C VAL A 84 -14.36 7.64 6.52
N HIS A 85 -15.55 7.07 6.35
CA HIS A 85 -15.78 5.63 6.46
C HIS A 85 -14.98 4.82 5.43
N ASN A 86 -14.93 5.27 4.17
CA ASN A 86 -14.18 4.62 3.11
C ASN A 86 -12.67 4.74 3.35
N VAL A 87 -12.17 5.87 3.87
CA VAL A 87 -10.76 5.99 4.30
C VAL A 87 -10.43 4.98 5.41
N GLU A 88 -11.28 4.84 6.44
CA GLU A 88 -11.04 3.87 7.52
C GLU A 88 -11.00 2.42 6.99
N ARG A 89 -11.92 2.07 6.09
CA ARG A 89 -11.94 0.75 5.42
C ARG A 89 -10.72 0.51 4.55
N MET A 90 -10.26 1.54 3.84
CA MET A 90 -9.01 1.49 3.08
C MET A 90 -7.83 1.23 4.01
N LEU A 91 -7.71 1.97 5.12
CA LEU A 91 -6.62 1.75 6.08
C LEU A 91 -6.63 0.35 6.68
N ASP A 92 -7.81 -0.21 6.99
CA ASP A 92 -7.92 -1.58 7.48
C ASP A 92 -7.55 -2.61 6.41
N LEU A 93 -8.07 -2.46 5.19
CA LEU A 93 -7.72 -3.32 4.05
C LEU A 93 -6.20 -3.33 3.84
N PHE A 94 -5.57 -2.15 3.79
CA PHE A 94 -4.14 -2.00 3.55
C PHE A 94 -3.24 -2.17 4.78
N ASN A 95 -3.79 -2.56 5.94
CA ASN A 95 -3.01 -2.73 7.20
C ASN A 95 -2.22 -1.46 7.59
N ARG A 96 -2.82 -0.29 7.42
CA ARG A 96 -2.24 1.05 7.65
C ARG A 96 -2.97 1.86 8.74
N GLN A 97 -3.58 1.17 9.70
CA GLN A 97 -4.38 1.79 10.77
C GLN A 97 -3.59 2.69 11.73
N GLU A 98 -2.25 2.71 11.64
CA GLU A 98 -1.40 3.66 12.34
C GLU A 98 -1.50 5.09 11.78
N ILE A 99 -2.04 5.28 10.58
CA ILE A 99 -2.21 6.61 9.97
C ILE A 99 -3.44 7.29 10.60
N PRO A 100 -3.29 8.48 11.21
CA PRO A 100 -4.43 9.21 11.76
C PRO A 100 -5.34 9.75 10.65
N VAL A 101 -6.64 9.57 10.83
CA VAL A 101 -7.69 10.08 9.94
C VAL A 101 -8.38 11.25 10.60
N PHE A 102 -8.45 12.40 9.95
CA PHE A 102 -9.16 13.58 10.43
C PHE A 102 -10.43 13.78 9.62
N ALA A 103 -11.58 13.72 10.29
CA ALA A 103 -12.88 13.95 9.67
C ALA A 103 -13.17 15.45 9.59
N SER A 104 -13.37 15.99 8.38
CA SER A 104 -13.73 17.39 8.18
C SER A 104 -14.97 17.79 8.99
N GLU A 105 -15.00 19.02 9.50
CA GLU A 105 -16.18 19.62 10.14
C GLU A 105 -16.97 20.55 9.18
N LEU A 106 -16.39 20.88 8.03
CA LEU A 106 -16.90 21.89 7.10
C LEU A 106 -17.92 21.30 6.14
N GLU A 107 -19.13 21.86 6.10
CA GLU A 107 -20.14 21.53 5.09
C GLU A 107 -19.72 22.17 3.76
N GLY A 108 -19.84 21.41 2.67
CA GLY A 108 -19.65 21.97 1.33
C GLY A 108 -20.76 22.97 1.03
N GLY A 109 -20.42 24.25 0.86
CA GLY A 109 -21.37 25.28 0.42
C GLY A 109 -21.86 25.11 -1.03
N SER A 110 -21.34 24.11 -1.74
CA SER A 110 -21.59 23.85 -3.16
C SER A 110 -22.60 22.71 -3.37
N PRO A 111 -23.39 22.72 -4.46
CA PRO A 111 -24.46 21.74 -4.71
C PRO A 111 -23.97 20.29 -4.70
N ILE A 112 -24.73 19.33 -4.16
CA ILE A 112 -24.34 17.91 -4.15
C ILE A 112 -24.02 17.42 -5.59
N PRO A 113 -22.86 16.78 -5.84
CA PRO A 113 -22.54 16.26 -7.16
C PRO A 113 -23.54 15.18 -7.60
N PRO A 114 -24.03 15.19 -8.85
CA PRO A 114 -24.96 14.17 -9.34
C PRO A 114 -24.41 12.74 -9.26
N VAL A 115 -23.08 12.59 -9.30
CA VAL A 115 -22.39 11.30 -9.27
C VAL A 115 -22.14 10.75 -7.86
N ARG A 116 -22.49 11.50 -6.80
CA ARG A 116 -22.11 11.17 -5.41
C ARG A 116 -22.59 9.79 -4.99
N ASP A 117 -23.89 9.54 -5.07
CA ASP A 117 -24.47 8.26 -4.63
C ASP A 117 -23.87 7.08 -5.40
N HIS A 118 -23.53 7.31 -6.68
CA HIS A 118 -22.89 6.30 -7.50
C HIS A 118 -21.44 6.01 -7.06
N ALA A 119 -20.63 7.05 -6.85
CA ALA A 119 -19.25 6.91 -6.39
C ALA A 119 -19.19 6.23 -5.01
N GLU A 120 -20.05 6.64 -4.07
CA GLU A 120 -20.15 6.03 -2.74
C GLU A 120 -20.48 4.54 -2.82
N ALA A 121 -21.44 4.15 -3.67
CA ALA A 121 -21.83 2.76 -3.84
C ALA A 121 -20.69 1.91 -4.44
N LEU A 122 -20.01 2.42 -5.47
CA LEU A 122 -18.92 1.70 -6.14
C LEU A 122 -17.72 1.46 -5.21
N VAL A 123 -17.26 2.52 -4.53
CA VAL A 123 -16.15 2.44 -3.57
C VAL A 123 -16.54 1.57 -2.38
N GLY A 124 -17.74 1.78 -1.83
CA GLY A 124 -18.25 1.01 -0.70
C GLY A 124 -18.39 -0.49 -1.00
N ALA A 125 -18.79 -0.87 -2.23
CA ALA A 125 -18.89 -2.28 -2.63
C ALA A 125 -17.53 -2.93 -2.93
N ALA A 126 -16.51 -2.13 -3.27
CA ALA A 126 -15.16 -2.62 -3.53
C ALA A 126 -14.34 -2.88 -2.24
N LEU A 127 -14.79 -2.34 -1.10
CA LEU A 127 -14.11 -2.44 0.18
C LEU A 127 -14.72 -3.53 1.07
N PRO A 128 -13.92 -4.24 1.88
CA PRO A 128 -14.48 -5.07 2.94
C PRO A 128 -15.08 -4.19 4.05
N GLU A 129 -16.00 -4.74 4.84
CA GLU A 129 -16.46 -4.09 6.07
C GLU A 129 -15.32 -3.98 7.10
N THR A 130 -15.34 -2.94 7.92
CA THR A 130 -14.38 -2.75 9.01
C THR A 130 -15.08 -2.54 10.35
N THR A 131 -14.44 -3.03 11.41
CA THR A 131 -14.87 -2.80 12.81
C THR A 131 -13.93 -1.84 13.54
N VAL A 132 -12.92 -1.31 12.86
CA VAL A 132 -11.88 -0.45 13.45
C VAL A 132 -12.12 0.98 13.01
N TRP A 133 -12.45 1.83 13.99
CA TRP A 133 -12.84 3.22 13.79
C TRP A 133 -11.88 4.12 14.55
N LEU A 134 -11.03 4.85 13.84
CA LEU A 134 -9.90 5.59 14.41
C LEU A 134 -9.90 7.07 14.03
N ARG A 135 -11.01 7.57 13.47
CA ARG A 135 -11.13 8.99 13.12
C ARG A 135 -10.95 9.92 14.32
N LEU A 136 -10.31 11.04 14.04
CA LEU A 136 -10.13 12.19 14.90
C LEU A 136 -11.04 13.33 14.42
N PRO A 137 -11.51 14.21 15.32
CA PRO A 137 -12.14 15.46 14.90
C PRO A 137 -11.16 16.31 14.09
N PHE A 138 -11.66 17.11 13.16
CA PHE A 138 -10.82 17.99 12.35
C PHE A 138 -9.94 18.89 13.23
N ALA A 139 -8.64 18.91 12.92
CA ALA A 139 -7.67 19.80 13.55
C ALA A 139 -6.75 20.40 12.46
N PRO A 140 -6.52 21.73 12.42
CA PRO A 140 -5.58 22.33 11.48
C PRO A 140 -4.18 21.70 11.51
N GLU A 141 -3.76 21.20 12.68
CA GLU A 141 -2.50 20.48 12.89
C GLU A 141 -2.38 19.18 12.07
N ALA A 142 -3.46 18.65 11.51
CA ALA A 142 -3.42 17.52 10.59
C ALA A 142 -2.53 17.78 9.35
N TYR A 143 -2.33 19.05 8.98
CA TYR A 143 -1.44 19.45 7.88
C TYR A 143 0.01 19.72 8.32
N ARG A 144 0.39 19.25 9.52
CA ARG A 144 1.75 19.35 10.04
C ARG A 144 2.31 17.94 10.26
N SER A 145 3.59 17.75 9.91
CA SER A 145 4.32 16.53 10.26
C SER A 145 5.33 16.80 11.38
N ALA A 146 5.46 15.85 12.30
CA ALA A 146 6.52 15.87 13.31
C ALA A 146 7.92 15.58 12.72
N ALA A 147 7.97 14.98 11.53
CA ALA A 147 9.20 14.62 10.84
C ALA A 147 9.79 15.75 9.97
N GLY A 148 9.19 16.94 9.99
CA GLY A 148 9.68 18.13 9.26
C GLY A 148 8.65 18.71 8.29
N PRO A 149 9.08 19.56 7.34
CA PRO A 149 8.19 20.13 6.33
C PRO A 149 7.43 19.06 5.56
N THR A 150 6.12 19.24 5.42
CA THR A 150 5.25 18.23 4.80
C THR A 150 4.84 18.63 3.39
N THR A 151 4.69 17.65 2.51
CA THR A 151 3.94 17.84 1.26
C THR A 151 2.47 17.54 1.53
N VAL A 152 1.57 18.44 1.14
CA VAL A 152 0.12 18.19 1.18
C VAL A 152 -0.32 17.79 -0.23
N VAL A 153 -0.95 16.63 -0.39
CA VAL A 153 -1.59 16.23 -1.64
C VAL A 153 -3.10 16.40 -1.49
N THR A 154 -3.70 17.20 -2.36
CA THR A 154 -5.15 17.40 -2.39
C THR A 154 -5.71 16.68 -3.60
N LEU A 155 -6.40 15.57 -3.34
CA LEU A 155 -7.16 14.79 -4.31
C LEU A 155 -8.59 15.34 -4.45
N GLY A 156 -9.06 16.04 -3.41
CA GLY A 156 -10.32 16.79 -3.43
C GLY A 156 -10.16 18.31 -3.44
N PRO A 157 -11.26 19.06 -3.21
CA PRO A 157 -11.26 20.51 -3.08
C PRO A 157 -10.35 20.99 -1.94
N LEU A 158 -9.80 22.21 -2.08
CA LEU A 158 -8.85 22.79 -1.11
C LEU A 158 -9.52 23.32 0.17
N THR A 159 -10.83 23.13 0.35
CA THR A 159 -11.64 23.73 1.41
C THR A 159 -11.08 23.49 2.82
N GLN A 160 -10.70 22.25 3.14
CA GLN A 160 -10.18 21.92 4.48
C GLN A 160 -8.79 22.54 4.72
N LEU A 161 -7.94 22.56 3.70
CA LEU A 161 -6.62 23.18 3.78
C LEU A 161 -6.73 24.71 3.93
N ALA A 162 -7.61 25.34 3.15
CA ALA A 162 -7.88 26.78 3.25
C ALA A 162 -8.32 27.14 4.69
N ALA A 163 -9.31 26.42 5.22
CA ALA A 163 -9.79 26.64 6.57
C ALA A 163 -8.71 26.39 7.65
N ALA A 164 -7.84 25.38 7.45
CA ALA A 164 -6.72 25.15 8.35
C ALA A 164 -5.73 26.33 8.36
N LEU A 165 -5.37 26.84 7.19
CA LEU A 165 -4.45 27.97 7.03
C LEU A 165 -5.05 29.30 7.52
N GLU A 166 -6.36 29.50 7.38
CA GLU A 166 -7.06 30.66 7.95
C GLU A 166 -7.09 30.62 9.48
N ARG A 167 -7.38 29.44 10.06
CA ARG A 167 -7.40 29.24 11.52
C ARG A 167 -6.00 29.30 12.13
N ARG A 168 -5.00 28.80 11.41
CA ARG A 168 -3.60 28.66 11.85
C ARG A 168 -2.61 29.04 10.74
N PRO A 169 -2.43 30.34 10.47
CA PRO A 169 -1.49 30.81 9.44
C PRO A 169 -0.03 30.39 9.68
N ASP A 170 0.34 30.08 10.93
CA ASP A 170 1.65 29.57 11.32
C ASP A 170 1.95 28.15 10.77
N LEU A 171 0.96 27.47 10.18
CA LEU A 171 1.17 26.21 9.47
C LEU A 171 1.88 26.37 8.13
N ALA A 172 1.69 27.50 7.44
CA ALA A 172 2.18 27.70 6.08
C ALA A 172 3.70 27.45 5.93
N PRO A 173 4.59 27.94 6.82
CA PRO A 173 6.03 27.67 6.71
C PRO A 173 6.42 26.19 6.90
N GLY A 174 5.56 25.38 7.53
CA GLY A 174 5.75 23.95 7.71
C GLY A 174 5.24 23.11 6.54
N ILE A 175 4.57 23.72 5.56
CA ILE A 175 4.12 23.06 4.33
C ILE A 175 5.15 23.36 3.24
N GLU A 176 5.89 22.34 2.81
CA GLU A 176 6.89 22.47 1.75
C GLU A 176 6.24 22.87 0.43
N ARG A 177 5.14 22.18 0.09
CA ARG A 177 4.35 22.39 -1.12
C ARG A 177 2.98 21.71 -1.00
N VAL A 178 2.05 22.20 -1.79
CA VAL A 178 0.72 21.62 -1.97
C VAL A 178 0.63 21.11 -3.41
N VAL A 179 0.49 19.80 -3.58
CA VAL A 179 0.26 19.14 -4.87
C VAL A 179 -1.24 18.94 -5.04
N VAL A 180 -1.81 19.50 -6.08
CA VAL A 180 -3.25 19.51 -6.35
C VAL A 180 -3.54 18.64 -7.57
N ALA A 181 -4.43 17.66 -7.41
CA ALA A 181 -5.01 16.95 -8.55
C ALA A 181 -6.01 17.87 -9.26
N GLY A 182 -5.62 18.35 -10.44
CA GLY A 182 -6.38 19.32 -11.22
C GLY A 182 -5.48 20.26 -12.02
N ASP A 183 -6.03 20.79 -13.11
CA ASP A 183 -5.35 21.76 -13.96
C ASP A 183 -6.10 23.10 -13.90
N PRO A 184 -5.47 24.20 -13.50
CA PRO A 184 -6.13 25.51 -13.42
C PRO A 184 -6.57 26.06 -14.77
N ALA A 185 -6.05 25.54 -15.89
CA ALA A 185 -6.53 25.88 -17.22
C ALA A 185 -7.72 25.03 -17.68
N ASP A 186 -7.99 23.91 -17.01
CA ASP A 186 -9.13 23.05 -17.27
C ASP A 186 -10.35 23.61 -16.55
N ARG A 187 -11.33 24.06 -17.34
CA ARG A 187 -12.58 24.63 -16.82
C ARG A 187 -13.48 23.58 -16.18
N ASP A 188 -13.25 22.32 -16.52
CA ASP A 188 -13.99 21.18 -15.98
C ASP A 188 -13.24 20.52 -14.80
N SER A 189 -12.12 21.11 -14.34
CA SER A 189 -11.42 20.65 -13.14
C SER A 189 -12.33 20.79 -11.92
N TRP A 190 -12.93 19.67 -11.54
CA TRP A 190 -13.99 19.62 -10.55
C TRP A 190 -13.52 20.15 -9.19
N ASN A 191 -12.35 19.73 -8.71
CA ASN A 191 -11.76 20.17 -7.43
C ASN A 191 -11.57 21.69 -7.34
N LEU A 192 -11.10 22.31 -8.43
CA LEU A 192 -10.82 23.75 -8.47
C LEU A 192 -12.11 24.57 -8.62
N ALA A 193 -13.07 24.06 -9.39
CA ALA A 193 -14.37 24.70 -9.61
C ALA A 193 -15.30 24.59 -8.38
N ARG A 194 -15.12 23.53 -7.56
CA ARG A 194 -15.94 23.25 -6.39
C ARG A 194 -15.85 24.33 -5.32
N ASP A 195 -14.64 24.83 -5.07
CA ASP A 195 -14.35 25.87 -4.08
C ASP A 195 -13.23 26.80 -4.57
N PRO A 196 -13.53 27.73 -5.49
CA PRO A 196 -12.54 28.65 -6.02
C PRO A 196 -12.08 29.68 -4.98
N GLU A 197 -12.82 29.87 -3.88
CA GLU A 197 -12.43 30.71 -2.75
C GLU A 197 -11.29 30.07 -1.97
N ALA A 198 -11.39 28.77 -1.67
CA ALA A 198 -10.31 28.01 -1.05
C ALA A 198 -9.02 28.04 -1.88
N VAL A 199 -9.11 27.92 -3.21
CA VAL A 199 -7.93 28.04 -4.09
C VAL A 199 -7.25 29.41 -3.93
N ARG A 200 -8.03 30.49 -3.84
CA ARG A 200 -7.50 31.84 -3.59
C ARG A 200 -6.91 31.98 -2.20
N ALA A 201 -7.59 31.48 -1.17
CA ALA A 201 -7.15 31.54 0.22
C ALA A 201 -5.81 30.81 0.42
N VAL A 202 -5.68 29.58 -0.10
CA VAL A 202 -4.43 28.81 -0.04
C VAL A 202 -3.30 29.53 -0.79
N ARG A 203 -3.59 30.10 -1.97
CA ARG A 203 -2.60 30.89 -2.72
C ARG A 203 -2.14 32.13 -1.92
N HIS A 204 -3.06 32.83 -1.24
CA HIS A 204 -2.73 34.00 -0.42
C HIS A 204 -1.98 33.64 0.88
N ALA A 205 -2.14 32.42 1.39
CA ALA A 205 -1.40 31.93 2.55
C ALA A 205 0.11 31.73 2.27
N GLY A 206 0.56 31.91 1.03
CA GLY A 206 1.97 31.88 0.67
C GLY A 206 2.57 30.48 0.53
N VAL A 207 1.75 29.43 0.53
CA VAL A 207 2.21 28.07 0.25
C VAL A 207 2.47 27.86 -1.24
N ARG A 208 3.47 27.03 -1.56
CA ARG A 208 3.81 26.70 -2.94
C ARG A 208 2.77 25.72 -3.52
N LEU A 209 1.92 26.20 -4.42
CA LEU A 209 0.95 25.37 -5.16
C LEU A 209 1.60 24.76 -6.41
N GLN A 210 1.37 23.46 -6.60
CA GLN A 210 1.70 22.71 -7.80
C GLN A 210 0.47 21.94 -8.25
N PHE A 211 0.09 22.11 -9.50
CA PHE A 211 -1.07 21.49 -10.12
C PHE A 211 -0.62 20.34 -11.00
N VAL A 212 -1.27 19.18 -10.87
CA VAL A 212 -0.99 18.01 -11.70
C VAL A 212 -2.24 17.72 -12.52
N GLY A 213 -2.10 17.70 -13.84
CA GLY A 213 -3.20 17.41 -14.73
C GLY A 213 -2.85 16.42 -15.83
N ALA A 214 -3.87 16.06 -16.62
CA ALA A 214 -3.79 15.01 -17.62
C ALA A 214 -3.65 15.54 -19.06
N ARG A 215 -4.53 16.48 -19.48
CA ARG A 215 -4.67 16.97 -20.87
C ARG A 215 -4.58 15.87 -21.96
N GLY A 216 -5.15 14.69 -21.69
CA GLY A 216 -5.14 13.55 -22.62
C GLY A 216 -3.86 12.71 -22.61
N ARG A 217 -2.87 13.03 -21.77
CA ARG A 217 -1.59 12.29 -21.63
C ARG A 217 -1.60 11.29 -20.49
N ALA A 218 -2.78 10.90 -19.99
CA ALA A 218 -2.91 10.10 -18.79
C ALA A 218 -3.93 8.95 -18.98
N ALA A 219 -3.92 8.30 -20.14
CA ALA A 219 -4.79 7.15 -20.37
C ALA A 219 -4.52 6.04 -19.34
N LYS A 220 -5.59 5.47 -18.79
CA LYS A 220 -5.50 4.31 -17.88
C LYS A 220 -4.98 3.08 -18.62
N SER A 221 -4.36 2.17 -17.88
CA SER A 221 -3.75 0.97 -18.45
C SER A 221 -4.78 0.08 -19.14
N THR A 222 -4.45 -0.41 -20.34
CA THR A 222 -5.24 -1.47 -20.98
C THR A 222 -5.19 -2.77 -20.20
N ALA A 223 -4.12 -3.01 -19.43
CA ALA A 223 -4.00 -4.17 -18.54
C ALA A 223 -5.05 -4.15 -17.42
N TRP A 224 -5.57 -2.99 -17.05
CA TRP A 224 -6.68 -2.92 -16.08
C TRP A 224 -8.00 -3.41 -16.67
N ARG A 225 -8.13 -3.52 -18.00
CA ARG A 225 -9.32 -4.09 -18.62
C ARG A 225 -9.43 -5.60 -18.42
N SER A 226 -8.37 -6.34 -18.10
CA SER A 226 -8.49 -7.76 -17.72
C SER A 226 -8.76 -7.97 -16.22
N ARG A 227 -8.78 -6.91 -15.42
CA ARG A 227 -9.08 -6.96 -13.98
C ARG A 227 -10.56 -7.16 -13.71
N GLY A 228 -10.85 -7.76 -12.55
CA GLY A 228 -12.20 -8.15 -12.14
C GLY A 228 -12.76 -9.37 -12.88
N LEU A 229 -11.96 -10.01 -13.74
CA LEU A 229 -12.31 -11.26 -14.43
C LEU A 229 -11.93 -12.48 -13.57
N PRO A 230 -12.63 -13.62 -13.70
CA PRO A 230 -12.36 -14.82 -12.90
C PRO A 230 -10.92 -15.36 -13.01
N GLU A 231 -10.23 -15.13 -14.13
CA GLU A 231 -8.85 -15.57 -14.31
C GLU A 231 -7.80 -14.62 -13.70
N SER A 232 -8.19 -13.44 -13.18
CA SER A 232 -7.26 -12.49 -12.56
C SER A 232 -6.64 -13.07 -11.29
N ARG A 233 -5.29 -13.15 -11.25
CA ARG A 233 -4.51 -13.63 -10.10
C ARG A 233 -3.78 -12.48 -9.41
N SER A 234 -4.56 -11.62 -8.78
CA SER A 234 -4.04 -10.46 -8.04
C SER A 234 -3.30 -10.85 -6.77
N THR A 235 -2.10 -10.30 -6.61
CA THR A 235 -1.19 -10.63 -5.50
C THR A 235 -1.07 -9.47 -4.52
N SER A 236 -0.98 -8.22 -5.00
CA SER A 236 -1.05 -7.03 -4.14
C SER A 236 -2.47 -6.73 -3.66
N LEU A 237 -2.59 -6.04 -2.53
CA LEU A 237 -3.90 -5.64 -2.00
C LEU A 237 -4.58 -4.59 -2.88
N GLY A 238 -3.82 -3.76 -3.60
CA GLY A 238 -4.39 -2.79 -4.53
C GLY A 238 -4.90 -3.39 -5.81
N ASP A 239 -4.21 -4.40 -6.35
CA ASP A 239 -4.74 -5.18 -7.45
C ASP A 239 -6.02 -5.90 -7.03
N ALA A 240 -6.06 -6.46 -5.80
CA ALA A 240 -7.28 -7.07 -5.28
C ALA A 240 -8.42 -6.06 -5.04
N PHE A 241 -8.10 -4.83 -4.62
CA PHE A 241 -9.07 -3.73 -4.54
C PHE A 241 -9.61 -3.36 -5.93
N LEU A 242 -8.71 -3.20 -6.90
CA LEU A 242 -9.07 -2.86 -8.27
C LEU A 242 -9.90 -3.97 -8.93
N ASP A 243 -9.59 -5.24 -8.66
CA ASP A 243 -10.40 -6.37 -9.11
C ASP A 243 -11.84 -6.30 -8.56
N ARG A 244 -12.03 -5.99 -7.27
CA ARG A 244 -13.37 -5.84 -6.70
C ARG A 244 -14.12 -4.63 -7.26
N LEU A 245 -13.40 -3.53 -7.51
CA LEU A 245 -13.97 -2.34 -8.12
C LEU A 245 -14.43 -2.61 -9.56
N LEU A 246 -13.61 -3.30 -10.36
CA LEU A 246 -13.85 -3.55 -11.78
C LEU A 246 -14.65 -4.82 -12.08
N ALA A 247 -14.84 -5.71 -11.09
CA ALA A 247 -15.80 -6.81 -11.17
C ALA A 247 -17.26 -6.30 -11.22
N GLN A 248 -17.51 -5.07 -10.76
CA GLN A 248 -18.79 -4.41 -10.87
C GLN A 248 -18.93 -3.81 -12.27
N PRO A 249 -19.94 -4.21 -13.09
CA PRO A 249 -20.09 -3.66 -14.44
C PRO A 249 -20.19 -2.13 -14.47
N ALA A 250 -20.88 -1.54 -13.49
CA ALA A 250 -20.98 -0.10 -13.36
C ALA A 250 -19.65 0.56 -12.92
N GLY A 251 -18.90 -0.08 -12.02
CA GLY A 251 -17.57 0.40 -11.61
C GLY A 251 -16.58 0.39 -12.75
N ARG A 252 -16.64 -0.66 -13.58
CA ARG A 252 -15.84 -0.77 -14.80
C ARG A 252 -16.18 0.31 -15.82
N ALA A 253 -17.46 0.50 -16.13
CA ALA A 253 -17.90 1.53 -17.08
C ALA A 253 -17.50 2.93 -16.57
N HIS A 254 -17.77 3.23 -15.31
CA HIS A 254 -17.43 4.52 -14.71
C HIS A 254 -15.92 4.78 -14.73
N TYR A 255 -15.12 3.85 -14.21
CA TYR A 255 -13.69 4.10 -13.99
C TYR A 255 -12.83 3.94 -15.26
N LEU A 256 -13.16 3.04 -16.20
CA LEU A 256 -12.33 2.82 -17.39
C LEU A 256 -12.85 3.53 -18.65
N ASP A 257 -14.14 3.88 -18.69
CA ASP A 257 -14.77 4.43 -19.90
C ASP A 257 -15.23 5.89 -19.67
N ASP A 258 -16.06 6.17 -18.65
CA ASP A 258 -16.53 7.55 -18.38
C ASP A 258 -15.39 8.46 -17.89
N VAL A 259 -14.53 7.94 -17.02
CA VAL A 259 -13.33 8.62 -16.49
C VAL A 259 -12.08 7.94 -17.06
N ALA A 260 -11.92 7.94 -18.38
CA ALA A 260 -10.85 7.18 -19.06
C ALA A 260 -9.41 7.68 -18.79
N GLN A 261 -9.26 8.89 -18.26
CA GLN A 261 -7.96 9.46 -17.87
C GLN A 261 -7.72 9.28 -16.37
N ALA A 262 -6.48 9.04 -15.99
CA ALA A 262 -6.04 9.18 -14.61
C ALA A 262 -6.00 10.66 -14.22
N HIS A 263 -6.46 10.96 -13.02
CA HIS A 263 -6.51 12.29 -12.43
C HIS A 263 -5.78 12.27 -11.10
N ASP A 264 -6.44 11.85 -10.03
CA ASP A 264 -5.88 11.79 -8.68
C ASP A 264 -4.67 10.86 -8.58
N GLU A 265 -4.65 9.80 -9.37
CA GLU A 265 -3.54 8.86 -9.47
C GLU A 265 -2.28 9.55 -10.01
N LEU A 266 -2.43 10.60 -10.85
CA LEU A 266 -1.29 11.38 -11.33
C LEU A 266 -0.65 12.20 -10.21
N ALA A 267 -1.43 12.73 -9.26
CA ALA A 267 -0.86 13.48 -8.15
C ALA A 267 0.03 12.57 -7.29
N VAL A 268 -0.38 11.32 -7.09
CA VAL A 268 0.42 10.29 -6.41
C VAL A 268 1.63 9.90 -7.27
N LEU A 269 1.44 9.64 -8.57
CA LEU A 269 2.54 9.31 -9.48
C LEU A 269 3.58 10.43 -9.54
N PHE A 270 3.17 11.70 -9.51
CA PHE A 270 4.07 12.84 -9.50
C PHE A 270 4.94 12.90 -8.24
N LEU A 271 4.41 12.47 -7.08
CA LEU A 271 5.22 12.34 -5.88
C LEU A 271 6.27 11.23 -5.98
N LEU A 272 5.90 10.10 -6.58
CA LEU A 272 6.74 8.91 -6.68
C LEU A 272 7.80 9.06 -7.79
N GLU A 273 7.41 9.62 -8.92
CA GLU A 273 8.21 9.71 -10.13
C GLU A 273 8.15 11.12 -10.74
N PRO A 274 8.61 12.17 -10.03
CA PRO A 274 8.55 13.55 -10.54
C PRO A 274 9.27 13.74 -11.88
N GLN A 275 10.28 12.91 -12.18
CA GLN A 275 10.99 12.88 -13.47
C GLN A 275 10.09 12.52 -14.66
N ALA A 276 8.99 11.81 -14.43
CA ALA A 276 8.01 11.44 -15.45
C ALA A 276 7.18 12.63 -15.93
N PHE A 277 7.28 13.78 -15.25
CA PHE A 277 6.51 14.98 -15.54
C PHE A 277 7.39 16.10 -16.10
N GLU A 278 6.75 16.96 -16.90
CA GLU A 278 7.29 18.23 -17.35
C GLU A 278 6.49 19.39 -16.77
N ALA A 279 7.19 20.46 -16.43
CA ALA A 279 6.58 21.67 -15.89
C ALA A 279 6.14 22.61 -17.02
N SER A 280 5.04 23.32 -16.79
CA SER A 280 4.62 24.45 -17.61
C SER A 280 5.65 25.58 -17.57
N ARG A 281 5.50 26.56 -18.46
CA ARG A 281 6.37 27.75 -18.47
C ARG A 281 6.34 28.54 -17.15
N SER A 282 5.21 28.54 -16.45
CA SER A 282 5.04 29.18 -15.14
C SER A 282 5.62 28.35 -13.99
N GLY A 283 5.95 27.07 -14.23
CA GLY A 283 6.60 26.19 -13.25
C GLY A 283 5.68 25.64 -12.15
N ASP A 284 4.37 25.89 -12.25
CA ASP A 284 3.34 25.52 -11.27
C ASP A 284 2.38 24.43 -11.76
N VAL A 285 2.37 24.11 -13.05
CA VAL A 285 1.54 23.03 -13.61
C VAL A 285 2.44 21.92 -14.16
N PHE A 286 2.17 20.67 -13.79
CA PHE A 286 2.94 19.49 -14.16
C PHE A 286 2.06 18.53 -14.96
N MET A 287 2.60 18.07 -16.08
CA MET A 287 1.94 17.15 -16.99
C MET A 287 2.84 15.95 -17.26
N PRO A 288 2.29 14.74 -17.48
CA PRO A 288 3.08 13.62 -17.94
C PRO A 288 3.84 13.99 -19.22
N ARG A 289 5.11 13.57 -19.30
CA ARG A 289 5.89 13.64 -20.52
C ARG A 289 5.28 12.70 -21.56
N GLU A 290 5.35 13.08 -22.84
CA GLU A 290 4.82 12.26 -23.93
C GLU A 290 5.50 10.89 -24.06
N SER A 291 6.75 10.78 -23.59
CA SER A 291 7.51 9.53 -23.59
C SER A 291 7.11 8.56 -22.48
N VAL A 292 6.20 8.93 -21.58
CA VAL A 292 5.83 8.12 -20.41
C VAL A 292 4.47 7.47 -20.67
N ASP A 293 4.44 6.14 -20.60
CA ASP A 293 3.19 5.39 -20.53
C ASP A 293 2.67 5.40 -19.08
N VAL A 294 1.84 6.39 -18.76
CA VAL A 294 1.24 6.56 -17.43
C VAL A 294 0.48 5.31 -17.00
N GLY A 295 -0.31 4.72 -17.91
CA GLY A 295 -1.11 3.54 -17.60
C GLY A 295 -0.23 2.36 -17.20
N ALA A 296 0.84 2.09 -17.96
CA ALA A 296 1.79 1.04 -17.61
C ALA A 296 2.48 1.30 -16.27
N ARG A 297 2.91 2.55 -15.99
CA ARG A 297 3.54 2.90 -14.69
C ARG A 297 2.58 2.69 -13.53
N LEU A 298 1.33 3.17 -13.62
CA LEU A 298 0.33 2.99 -12.57
C LEU A 298 0.02 1.51 -12.33
N ALA A 299 -0.07 0.71 -13.39
CA ALA A 299 -0.31 -0.72 -13.28
C ALA A 299 0.87 -1.45 -12.60
N GLU A 300 2.11 -1.09 -12.92
CA GLU A 300 3.30 -1.66 -12.24
C GLU A 300 3.34 -1.28 -10.76
N LEU A 301 3.13 0.00 -10.43
CA LEU A 301 3.12 0.46 -9.04
C LEU A 301 2.02 -0.24 -8.23
N MET A 302 0.85 -0.42 -8.82
CA MET A 302 -0.27 -1.11 -8.19
C MET A 302 0.03 -2.58 -7.94
N SER A 303 0.60 -3.29 -8.91
CA SER A 303 0.82 -4.74 -8.83
C SER A 303 1.97 -5.13 -7.90
N ARG A 304 3.01 -4.30 -7.78
CA ARG A 304 4.15 -4.56 -6.89
C ARG A 304 3.89 -4.17 -5.44
N GLY A 305 2.96 -3.25 -5.21
CA GLY A 305 2.62 -2.75 -3.88
C GLY A 305 3.85 -2.34 -3.06
N ARG A 306 3.88 -2.70 -1.76
CA ARG A 306 5.00 -2.34 -0.86
C ARG A 306 6.31 -3.09 -1.09
N GLN A 307 6.38 -4.00 -2.07
CA GLN A 307 7.63 -4.70 -2.39
C GLN A 307 8.54 -3.89 -3.31
N LEU A 308 8.03 -2.81 -3.91
CA LEU A 308 8.78 -1.90 -4.76
C LEU A 308 9.91 -1.23 -3.98
N THR A 309 11.11 -1.75 -4.14
CA THR A 309 12.27 -1.33 -3.35
C THR A 309 13.45 -1.08 -4.29
N GLN A 310 14.16 0.03 -4.07
CA GLN A 310 15.38 0.29 -4.82
C GLN A 310 16.46 -0.75 -4.45
N PRO A 311 17.12 -1.37 -5.44
CA PRO A 311 18.25 -2.25 -5.15
C PRO A 311 19.45 -1.46 -4.61
N VAL A 312 20.28 -2.11 -3.79
CA VAL A 312 21.44 -1.46 -3.14
C VAL A 312 22.67 -1.48 -4.05
N VAL A 313 22.92 -2.62 -4.71
CA VAL A 313 24.12 -2.84 -5.53
C VAL A 313 23.80 -2.77 -7.02
N LEU A 314 22.63 -3.26 -7.43
CA LEU A 314 22.22 -3.28 -8.82
C LEU A 314 21.51 -1.98 -9.19
N SER A 315 21.67 -1.53 -10.44
CA SER A 315 20.89 -0.41 -10.97
C SER A 315 19.41 -0.80 -11.21
N ASN A 316 19.14 -2.08 -11.49
CA ASN A 316 17.80 -2.66 -11.62
C ASN A 316 17.85 -4.17 -11.34
N ARG A 317 16.69 -4.86 -11.37
CA ARG A 317 16.57 -6.31 -11.15
C ARG A 317 16.56 -7.13 -12.46
N SER A 318 16.80 -6.48 -13.60
CA SER A 318 16.72 -7.12 -14.91
C SER A 318 18.00 -7.90 -15.20
N ILE A 319 17.90 -9.23 -15.25
CA ILE A 319 19.01 -10.11 -15.63
C ILE A 319 18.91 -10.43 -17.13
N PRO A 320 19.97 -10.20 -17.93
CA PRO A 320 19.97 -10.56 -19.36
C PRO A 320 19.84 -12.07 -19.59
N ASP A 321 19.08 -12.48 -20.60
CA ASP A 321 18.82 -13.90 -20.89
C ASP A 321 20.09 -14.71 -21.18
N VAL A 322 21.15 -14.07 -21.68
CA VAL A 322 22.44 -14.72 -21.93
C VAL A 322 23.13 -15.21 -20.64
N MET A 323 22.74 -14.68 -19.47
CA MET A 323 23.26 -15.11 -18.18
C MET A 323 22.49 -16.31 -17.59
N LEU A 324 21.34 -16.66 -18.16
CA LEU A 324 20.48 -17.73 -17.65
C LEU A 324 20.84 -19.07 -18.30
N GLN A 325 20.79 -20.15 -17.51
CA GLN A 325 20.80 -21.51 -18.04
C GLN A 325 19.59 -21.73 -18.96
N GLU A 326 19.72 -22.61 -19.95
CA GLU A 326 18.70 -22.75 -21.01
C GLU A 326 17.31 -23.14 -20.48
N ASP A 327 17.27 -24.04 -19.50
CA ASP A 327 16.03 -24.50 -18.87
C ASP A 327 15.33 -23.42 -18.04
N VAL A 328 16.09 -22.47 -17.47
CA VAL A 328 15.55 -21.30 -16.75
C VAL A 328 15.13 -20.21 -17.74
N ARG A 329 15.96 -19.96 -18.77
CA ARG A 329 15.70 -18.96 -19.82
C ARG A 329 14.39 -19.22 -20.55
N THR A 330 14.17 -20.46 -20.97
CA THR A 330 12.96 -20.87 -21.70
C THR A 330 11.68 -20.76 -20.88
N ARG A 331 11.78 -20.71 -19.55
CA ARG A 331 10.64 -20.60 -18.61
C ARG A 331 10.42 -19.19 -18.08
N ARG A 332 11.37 -18.28 -18.25
CA ARG A 332 11.36 -16.93 -17.66
C ARG A 332 10.03 -16.21 -17.86
N ASP A 333 9.57 -16.09 -19.10
CA ASP A 333 8.37 -15.30 -19.41
C ASP A 333 7.12 -15.91 -18.78
N ALA A 334 7.00 -17.24 -18.79
CA ALA A 334 5.89 -17.94 -18.14
C ALA A 334 5.93 -17.76 -16.61
N ILE A 335 7.11 -17.89 -16.00
CA ILE A 335 7.28 -17.70 -14.55
C ILE A 335 6.96 -16.27 -14.14
N VAL A 336 7.50 -15.27 -14.86
CA VAL A 336 7.27 -13.85 -14.55
C VAL A 336 5.81 -13.47 -14.78
N ALA A 337 5.18 -13.96 -15.85
CA ALA A 337 3.75 -13.73 -16.09
C ALA A 337 2.87 -14.35 -15.01
N ALA A 338 3.21 -15.55 -14.54
CA ALA A 338 2.42 -16.26 -13.54
C ALA A 338 2.66 -15.73 -12.12
N ASN A 339 3.90 -15.44 -11.75
CA ASN A 339 4.29 -15.23 -10.36
C ASN A 339 4.87 -13.82 -10.08
N GLY A 340 5.19 -13.04 -11.11
CA GLY A 340 5.71 -11.69 -10.99
C GLY A 340 7.24 -11.59 -10.87
N GLU A 341 7.78 -10.41 -11.16
CA GLU A 341 9.23 -10.16 -11.19
C GLU A 341 9.91 -10.27 -9.82
N ASP A 342 9.21 -9.94 -8.74
CA ASP A 342 9.79 -9.96 -7.40
C ASP A 342 10.04 -11.41 -6.92
N GLU A 343 9.14 -12.35 -7.27
CA GLU A 343 9.38 -13.79 -7.04
C GLU A 343 10.50 -14.31 -7.94
N TRP A 344 10.47 -13.97 -9.23
CA TRP A 344 11.52 -14.34 -10.17
C TRP A 344 12.91 -13.94 -9.66
N PHE A 345 13.07 -12.69 -9.24
CA PHE A 345 14.35 -12.18 -8.77
C PHE A 345 14.78 -12.77 -7.42
N ALA A 346 13.84 -12.97 -6.48
CA ALA A 346 14.14 -13.59 -5.19
C ALA A 346 14.62 -15.04 -5.34
N GLU A 347 13.97 -15.81 -6.23
CA GLU A 347 14.37 -17.18 -6.54
C GLU A 347 15.71 -17.23 -7.25
N LEU A 348 15.97 -16.37 -8.24
CA LEU A 348 17.29 -16.30 -8.88
C LEU A 348 18.41 -16.10 -7.84
N LEU A 349 18.27 -15.10 -6.96
CA LEU A 349 19.29 -14.82 -5.95
C LEU A 349 19.49 -15.99 -4.96
N LEU A 350 18.39 -16.58 -4.49
CA LEU A 350 18.45 -17.69 -3.55
C LEU A 350 19.10 -18.93 -4.15
N ASN A 351 18.71 -19.29 -5.37
CA ASN A 351 19.17 -20.52 -5.99
C ASN A 351 20.63 -20.40 -6.48
N GLU A 352 21.11 -19.20 -6.84
CA GLU A 352 22.55 -18.96 -7.06
C GLU A 352 23.35 -19.08 -5.76
N LEU A 353 22.80 -18.65 -4.62
CA LEU A 353 23.42 -18.86 -3.30
C LEU A 353 23.44 -20.35 -2.91
N HIS A 354 22.36 -21.08 -3.18
CA HIS A 354 22.20 -22.51 -2.82
C HIS A 354 22.91 -23.46 -3.78
N GLN A 355 23.28 -23.00 -4.98
CA GLN A 355 23.85 -23.80 -6.07
C GLN A 355 22.97 -24.97 -6.55
N HIS A 356 21.67 -24.98 -6.21
CA HIS A 356 20.68 -25.93 -6.70
C HIS A 356 19.25 -25.38 -6.53
N LEU A 357 18.28 -25.97 -7.23
CA LEU A 357 16.85 -25.60 -7.18
C LEU A 357 16.07 -26.59 -6.30
N GLY A 358 15.99 -26.29 -5.00
CA GLY A 358 15.32 -27.13 -4.01
C GLY A 358 13.85 -26.76 -3.78
N ALA A 359 12.99 -27.75 -3.51
CA ALA A 359 11.57 -27.52 -3.26
C ALA A 359 11.31 -26.59 -2.06
N TYR A 360 11.97 -26.83 -0.92
CA TYR A 360 11.73 -26.07 0.30
C TYR A 360 12.21 -24.62 0.22
N SER A 361 13.35 -24.35 -0.41
CA SER A 361 13.84 -22.98 -0.60
C SER A 361 12.87 -22.14 -1.45
N ILE A 362 12.34 -22.73 -2.52
CA ILE A 362 11.33 -22.11 -3.40
C ILE A 362 10.03 -21.81 -2.62
N LEU A 363 9.58 -22.77 -1.81
CA LEU A 363 8.40 -22.57 -0.96
C LEU A 363 8.59 -21.48 0.09
N GLY A 364 9.82 -21.34 0.63
CA GLY A 364 10.18 -20.26 1.53
C GLY A 364 9.99 -18.89 0.88
N VAL A 365 10.47 -18.72 -0.35
CA VAL A 365 10.29 -17.46 -1.10
C VAL A 365 8.80 -17.18 -1.34
N LYS A 366 8.08 -18.17 -1.88
CA LYS A 366 6.64 -18.07 -2.15
C LYS A 366 5.83 -17.73 -0.89
N MET A 367 6.15 -18.33 0.26
CA MET A 367 5.48 -18.04 1.53
C MET A 367 5.81 -16.62 2.02
N GLY A 368 7.09 -16.23 1.99
CA GLY A 368 7.53 -14.92 2.45
C GLY A 368 6.89 -13.78 1.65
N LEU A 369 6.83 -13.91 0.32
CA LEU A 369 6.13 -12.94 -0.53
C LEU A 369 4.64 -12.93 -0.28
N ARG A 370 4.01 -14.11 -0.12
CA ARG A 370 2.58 -14.19 0.18
C ARG A 370 2.22 -13.52 1.50
N ALA A 371 3.06 -13.65 2.52
CA ALA A 371 2.88 -12.95 3.78
C ALA A 371 3.01 -11.43 3.62
N ALA A 372 4.02 -10.97 2.86
CA ALA A 372 4.25 -9.55 2.61
C ALA A 372 3.06 -8.89 1.89
N GLU A 373 2.45 -9.59 0.93
CA GLU A 373 1.22 -9.20 0.25
C GLU A 373 0.05 -9.05 1.23
N LEU A 374 -0.23 -10.09 2.02
CA LEU A 374 -1.36 -10.14 2.96
C LEU A 374 -1.26 -9.09 4.08
N LEU A 375 -0.04 -8.80 4.51
CA LEU A 375 0.23 -7.80 5.54
C LEU A 375 0.40 -6.39 4.99
N ASN A 376 0.47 -6.23 3.66
CA ASN A 376 0.94 -5.01 3.00
C ASN A 376 2.19 -4.47 3.71
N ALA A 377 3.18 -5.33 3.89
CA ALA A 377 4.38 -5.01 4.64
C ALA A 377 5.54 -4.74 3.69
N PRO A 378 6.37 -3.72 3.94
CA PRO A 378 7.56 -3.51 3.14
C PRO A 378 8.58 -4.61 3.41
N ARG A 379 9.49 -4.81 2.45
CA ARG A 379 10.66 -5.67 2.66
C ARG A 379 11.46 -5.16 3.85
N HIS A 380 11.94 -6.07 4.71
CA HIS A 380 12.61 -5.76 5.98
C HIS A 380 11.71 -5.14 7.07
N GLY A 381 10.38 -5.10 6.89
CA GLY A 381 9.46 -4.56 7.88
C GLY A 381 8.80 -5.60 8.80
N MET A 382 8.76 -6.86 8.39
CA MET A 382 8.01 -7.91 9.10
C MET A 382 8.85 -8.65 10.13
N ALA A 383 8.29 -8.92 11.31
CA ALA A 383 8.83 -9.93 12.20
C ALA A 383 8.37 -11.32 11.74
N VAL A 384 9.31 -12.26 11.61
CA VAL A 384 9.11 -13.63 11.10
C VAL A 384 9.49 -14.63 12.18
N VAL A 385 8.58 -15.55 12.46
CA VAL A 385 8.84 -16.74 13.27
C VAL A 385 8.61 -17.96 12.38
N SER A 386 9.70 -18.64 12.02
CA SER A 386 9.60 -19.91 11.32
C SER A 386 9.38 -21.04 12.31
N HIS A 387 8.51 -21.98 11.94
CA HIS A 387 8.32 -23.22 12.65
C HIS A 387 8.68 -24.45 11.81
N ALA A 388 9.41 -24.25 10.71
CA ALA A 388 9.93 -25.35 9.91
C ALA A 388 11.02 -26.14 10.67
N PRO A 389 11.14 -27.45 10.43
CA PRO A 389 12.21 -28.26 11.02
C PRO A 389 13.61 -27.72 10.70
N ALA A 390 14.51 -27.75 11.68
CA ALA A 390 15.91 -27.34 11.51
C ALA A 390 16.79 -28.40 10.80
N THR A 391 16.18 -29.45 10.25
CA THR A 391 16.86 -30.56 9.58
C THR A 391 16.67 -30.49 8.07
N GLN A 392 17.71 -30.87 7.33
CA GLN A 392 17.61 -30.97 5.88
C GLN A 392 16.67 -32.12 5.47
N PRO A 393 15.92 -31.96 4.37
CA PRO A 393 15.94 -30.82 3.44
C PRO A 393 15.03 -29.64 3.85
N GLU A 394 14.22 -29.79 4.90
CA GLU A 394 13.18 -28.83 5.28
C GLU A 394 13.75 -27.49 5.77
N SER A 395 14.93 -27.50 6.41
CA SER A 395 15.59 -26.29 6.89
C SER A 395 15.88 -25.25 5.80
N CYS A 396 16.03 -25.67 4.54
CA CYS A 396 16.24 -24.77 3.40
C CYS A 396 15.04 -23.82 3.16
N PHE A 397 13.88 -24.13 3.74
CA PHE A 397 12.70 -23.27 3.74
C PHE A 397 12.98 -21.91 4.39
N ASP A 398 13.76 -21.89 5.47
CA ASP A 398 14.07 -20.66 6.19
C ASP A 398 14.91 -19.71 5.32
N ASP A 399 15.85 -20.23 4.52
CA ASP A 399 16.65 -19.42 3.60
C ASP A 399 15.77 -18.69 2.57
N GLY A 400 14.71 -19.36 2.08
CA GLY A 400 13.72 -18.75 1.20
C GLY A 400 12.92 -17.64 1.88
N LEU A 401 12.53 -17.83 3.14
CA LEU A 401 11.88 -16.77 3.93
C LEU A 401 12.78 -15.54 4.06
N LEU A 402 14.07 -15.76 4.34
CA LEU A 402 15.06 -14.67 4.44
C LEU A 402 15.21 -13.92 3.11
N ALA A 403 15.28 -14.64 1.98
CA ALA A 403 15.43 -14.07 0.65
C ALA A 403 14.23 -13.20 0.26
N ALA A 404 13.01 -13.70 0.45
CA ALA A 404 11.78 -12.98 0.13
C ALA A 404 11.56 -11.77 1.04
N THR A 405 11.55 -11.99 2.35
CA THR A 405 11.13 -10.96 3.31
C THR A 405 12.25 -9.97 3.62
N GLY A 406 13.51 -10.39 3.51
CA GLY A 406 14.66 -9.65 4.01
C GLY A 406 14.69 -9.51 5.54
N SER A 407 13.78 -10.19 6.26
CA SER A 407 13.76 -10.25 7.71
C SER A 407 14.80 -11.25 8.17
N THR A 408 15.90 -10.77 8.73
CA THR A 408 17.06 -11.61 9.09
C THR A 408 17.32 -11.60 10.58
N PRO A 409 18.03 -12.61 11.12
CA PRO A 409 18.46 -12.62 12.52
C PRO A 409 19.29 -11.38 12.89
N GLY A 410 20.15 -10.93 11.97
CA GLY A 410 20.97 -9.72 12.16
C GLY A 410 20.16 -8.42 12.27
N ARG A 411 18.91 -8.41 11.79
CA ARG A 411 17.95 -7.30 11.98
C ARG A 411 17.05 -7.49 13.20
N GLY A 412 17.16 -8.60 13.92
CA GLY A 412 16.25 -8.97 15.00
C GLY A 412 14.84 -9.32 14.54
N LEU A 413 14.65 -9.55 13.24
CA LEU A 413 13.33 -9.74 12.61
C LEU A 413 13.03 -11.21 12.28
N PHE A 414 13.96 -12.13 12.51
CA PHE A 414 13.76 -13.55 12.23
C PHE A 414 14.14 -14.40 13.44
N ARG A 415 13.28 -15.37 13.75
CA ARG A 415 13.54 -16.42 14.75
C ARG A 415 12.97 -17.75 14.27
N GLN A 416 13.53 -18.84 14.80
CA GLN A 416 13.01 -20.18 14.60
C GLN A 416 12.51 -20.72 15.94
N GLU A 417 11.33 -21.33 15.93
CA GLU A 417 10.70 -21.97 17.09
C GLU A 417 10.17 -23.34 16.71
N PRO A 418 10.05 -24.31 17.65
CA PRO A 418 9.47 -25.61 17.33
C PRO A 418 8.04 -25.50 16.77
N GLY A 419 7.76 -26.25 15.70
CA GLY A 419 6.44 -26.35 15.09
C GLY A 419 5.73 -27.67 15.36
N PRO A 420 4.46 -27.79 14.95
CA PRO A 420 3.77 -29.07 14.87
C PRO A 420 4.58 -30.05 14.00
N PRO A 421 4.78 -31.31 14.44
CA PRO A 421 5.51 -32.30 13.66
C PRO A 421 4.94 -32.48 12.25
N GLY A 422 5.82 -32.55 11.24
CA GLY A 422 5.43 -32.75 9.84
C GLY A 422 4.72 -31.54 9.18
N SER A 423 4.81 -30.35 9.79
CA SER A 423 4.27 -29.13 9.23
C SER A 423 5.37 -28.17 8.76
N ILE A 424 5.11 -27.48 7.66
CA ILE A 424 5.88 -26.31 7.24
C ILE A 424 4.99 -25.10 7.44
N GLN A 425 5.33 -24.26 8.41
CA GLN A 425 4.56 -23.07 8.74
C GLN A 425 5.47 -21.94 9.22
N ALA A 426 5.02 -20.71 9.02
CA ALA A 426 5.64 -19.52 9.58
C ALA A 426 4.59 -18.47 9.93
N SER A 427 4.89 -17.68 10.95
CA SER A 427 4.09 -16.53 11.39
C SER A 427 4.81 -15.23 11.08
N PHE A 428 4.06 -14.28 10.54
CA PHE A 428 4.55 -12.99 10.09
C PHE A 428 3.76 -11.90 10.78
N THR A 429 4.43 -10.92 11.38
CA THR A 429 3.78 -9.83 12.11
C THR A 429 4.23 -8.48 11.58
N TYR A 430 3.26 -7.63 11.25
CA TYR A 430 3.48 -6.24 10.83
C TYR A 430 2.24 -5.39 11.12
N ASN A 431 2.45 -4.14 11.59
CA ASN A 431 1.38 -3.21 11.93
C ASN A 431 0.24 -3.85 12.75
N ARG A 432 0.63 -4.60 13.79
CA ARG A 432 -0.29 -5.28 14.72
C ARG A 432 -1.20 -6.33 14.09
N ARG A 433 -0.95 -6.72 12.84
CA ARG A 433 -1.57 -7.88 12.22
C ARG A 433 -0.55 -9.01 12.19
N ARG A 434 -0.99 -10.21 12.59
CA ARG A 434 -0.23 -11.44 12.34
C ARG A 434 -0.95 -12.30 11.34
N VAL A 435 -0.18 -12.80 10.38
CA VAL A 435 -0.60 -13.82 9.43
C VAL A 435 0.25 -15.05 9.69
N THR A 436 -0.40 -16.20 9.85
CA THR A 436 0.26 -17.50 9.91
C THR A 436 -0.08 -18.26 8.63
N LEU A 437 0.96 -18.72 7.95
CA LEU A 437 0.85 -19.49 6.71
C LEU A 437 1.34 -20.91 6.99
N ARG A 438 0.54 -21.91 6.61
CA ARG A 438 0.88 -23.33 6.69
C ARG A 438 0.79 -23.94 5.30
N LEU A 439 1.81 -24.68 4.89
CA LEU A 439 1.76 -25.47 3.64
C LEU A 439 0.64 -26.51 3.74
N LYS A 440 -0.25 -26.53 2.74
CA LYS A 440 -1.32 -27.54 2.66
C LYS A 440 -0.73 -28.94 2.51
N ASP A 441 -1.39 -29.91 3.15
CA ASP A 441 -0.92 -31.29 3.21
C ASP A 441 -0.72 -31.91 1.81
N ALA A 442 -1.63 -31.63 0.87
CA ALA A 442 -1.52 -32.14 -0.51
C ALA A 442 -0.21 -31.76 -1.23
N TYR A 443 0.34 -30.56 -0.97
CA TYR A 443 1.60 -30.14 -1.57
C TYR A 443 2.80 -30.73 -0.82
N ARG A 444 2.71 -30.83 0.52
CA ARG A 444 3.73 -31.52 1.33
C ARG A 444 3.88 -32.98 0.88
N ASP A 445 2.77 -33.67 0.72
CA ASP A 445 2.74 -35.09 0.38
C ASP A 445 3.32 -35.31 -1.04
N GLN A 446 3.07 -34.39 -1.99
CA GLN A 446 3.71 -34.40 -3.31
C GLN A 446 5.23 -34.25 -3.23
N ILE A 447 5.74 -33.32 -2.41
CA ILE A 447 7.19 -33.11 -2.22
C ILE A 447 7.84 -34.36 -1.62
N GLN A 448 7.24 -34.89 -0.55
CA GLN A 448 7.75 -36.09 0.13
C GLN A 448 7.73 -37.31 -0.81
N GLY A 449 6.65 -37.49 -1.58
CA GLY A 449 6.56 -38.54 -2.59
C GLY A 449 7.66 -38.41 -3.64
N ARG A 450 7.86 -37.20 -4.19
CA ARG A 450 8.85 -36.97 -5.23
C ARG A 450 10.29 -37.15 -4.76
N ILE A 451 10.61 -36.67 -3.56
CA ILE A 451 11.93 -36.89 -2.93
C ILE A 451 12.13 -38.38 -2.65
N GLY A 452 11.12 -39.07 -2.15
CA GLY A 452 11.16 -40.52 -1.88
C GLY A 452 11.40 -41.34 -3.15
N GLU A 453 10.74 -41.01 -4.26
CA GLU A 453 10.98 -41.64 -5.57
C GLU A 453 12.43 -41.47 -6.04
N LEU A 454 12.98 -40.25 -5.92
CA LEU A 454 14.36 -39.97 -6.31
C LEU A 454 15.36 -40.75 -5.44
N LEU A 455 15.15 -40.78 -4.12
CA LEU A 455 16.01 -41.54 -3.20
C LEU A 455 15.86 -43.07 -3.35
N GLY A 456 14.74 -43.54 -3.91
CA GLY A 456 14.55 -44.94 -4.26
C GLY A 456 15.33 -45.37 -5.52
N GLN A 457 15.70 -44.41 -6.37
CA GLN A 457 16.39 -44.66 -7.65
C GLN A 457 17.87 -44.25 -7.62
N TYR A 458 18.21 -43.23 -6.83
CA TYR A 458 19.50 -42.58 -6.81
C TYR A 458 19.98 -42.34 -5.38
N SER A 459 21.29 -42.30 -5.18
CA SER A 459 21.92 -41.76 -3.99
C SER A 459 22.12 -40.25 -4.10
N LEU A 460 22.40 -39.57 -2.98
CA LEU A 460 22.74 -38.14 -2.96
C LEU A 460 24.03 -37.80 -3.72
N ALA A 461 24.87 -38.79 -4.04
CA ALA A 461 26.09 -38.61 -4.82
C ALA A 461 25.84 -38.68 -6.35
N ASP A 462 24.67 -39.16 -6.77
CA ASP A 462 24.37 -39.36 -8.18
C ASP A 462 23.84 -38.09 -8.82
N GLN A 463 24.37 -37.72 -10.00
CA GLN A 463 23.90 -36.55 -10.75
C GLN A 463 22.40 -36.64 -11.09
N GLY A 464 21.89 -37.86 -11.35
CA GLY A 464 20.48 -38.09 -11.64
C GLY A 464 19.53 -37.67 -10.50
N TYR A 465 19.97 -37.77 -9.24
CA TYR A 465 19.21 -37.24 -8.10
C TYR A 465 19.06 -35.72 -8.23
N TRP A 466 20.18 -35.02 -8.45
CA TRP A 466 20.22 -33.55 -8.53
C TRP A 466 19.53 -32.99 -9.78
N ASP A 467 19.61 -33.70 -10.91
CA ASP A 467 18.84 -33.36 -12.12
C ASP A 467 17.34 -33.50 -11.85
N GLY A 468 16.94 -34.54 -11.12
CA GLY A 468 15.56 -34.76 -10.68
C GLY A 468 15.06 -33.68 -9.71
N VAL A 469 15.88 -33.30 -8.73
CA VAL A 469 15.60 -32.20 -7.80
C VAL A 469 15.43 -30.89 -8.57
N ARG A 470 16.34 -30.58 -9.50
CA ARG A 470 16.28 -29.37 -10.33
C ARG A 470 15.01 -29.33 -11.17
N ALA A 471 14.67 -30.43 -11.85
CA ALA A 471 13.47 -30.51 -12.67
C ALA A 471 12.21 -30.27 -11.84
N PHE A 472 12.12 -30.88 -10.66
CA PHE A 472 10.98 -30.68 -9.75
C PHE A 472 10.94 -29.26 -9.15
N GLY A 473 12.10 -28.68 -8.82
CA GLY A 473 12.19 -27.29 -8.38
C GLY A 473 11.65 -26.32 -9.45
N LEU A 474 12.01 -26.51 -10.72
CA LEU A 474 11.49 -25.70 -11.84
C LEU A 474 9.97 -25.84 -12.01
N GLU A 475 9.42 -27.05 -11.82
CA GLU A 475 7.97 -27.29 -11.81
C GLU A 475 7.28 -26.51 -10.69
N ILE A 476 7.78 -26.59 -9.46
CA ILE A 476 7.22 -25.82 -8.33
C ILE A 476 7.32 -24.33 -8.60
N TRP A 477 8.47 -23.83 -9.06
CA TRP A 477 8.66 -22.42 -9.31
C TRP A 477 7.66 -21.89 -10.34
N GLN A 478 7.47 -22.61 -11.45
CA GLN A 478 6.61 -22.18 -12.54
C GLN A 478 5.12 -22.41 -12.25
N ASP A 479 4.75 -23.62 -11.84
CA ASP A 479 3.37 -24.10 -11.92
C ASP A 479 2.63 -24.01 -10.58
N TRP A 480 3.36 -23.87 -9.46
CA TRP A 480 2.75 -23.75 -8.13
C TRP A 480 2.62 -22.29 -7.72
N HIS A 481 1.41 -21.76 -7.85
CA HIS A 481 1.14 -20.37 -7.51
C HIS A 481 0.94 -20.17 -6.01
N ARG A 482 1.59 -19.15 -5.43
CA ARG A 482 1.59 -18.91 -3.97
C ARG A 482 0.23 -18.56 -3.36
N LEU A 483 -0.77 -18.19 -4.18
CA LEU A 483 -2.16 -18.02 -3.72
C LEU A 483 -2.82 -19.36 -3.35
N ASP A 484 -2.34 -20.47 -3.90
CA ASP A 484 -2.97 -21.78 -3.79
C ASP A 484 -2.31 -22.68 -2.71
N LEU A 485 -1.06 -22.39 -2.35
CA LEU A 485 -0.20 -23.28 -1.56
C LEU A 485 -0.53 -23.37 -0.07
N PHE A 486 -1.03 -22.27 0.50
CA PHE A 486 -1.03 -22.09 1.95
C PHE A 486 -2.45 -21.99 2.52
N GLU A 487 -2.64 -22.58 3.70
CA GLU A 487 -3.70 -22.19 4.62
C GLU A 487 -3.29 -20.90 5.34
N VAL A 488 -4.21 -19.96 5.44
CA VAL A 488 -3.96 -18.61 5.97
C VAL A 488 -4.82 -18.40 7.21
N THR A 489 -4.19 -18.03 8.32
CA THR A 489 -4.88 -17.53 9.52
C THR A 489 -4.41 -16.12 9.81
N THR A 490 -5.35 -15.21 10.08
CA THR A 490 -5.05 -13.80 10.36
C THR A 490 -5.60 -13.42 11.73
N GLU A 491 -4.80 -12.73 12.52
CA GLU A 491 -5.18 -12.22 13.84
C GLU A 491 -4.72 -10.76 14.04
N THR A 492 -5.47 -10.00 14.83
CA THR A 492 -5.05 -8.67 15.29
C THR A 492 -4.40 -8.79 16.66
N ILE A 493 -3.20 -8.24 16.81
CA ILE A 493 -2.38 -8.29 18.02
C ILE A 493 -2.51 -6.98 18.80
N GLY A 494 -2.63 -7.11 20.12
CA GLY A 494 -2.71 -5.99 21.07
C GLY A 494 -4.10 -5.34 21.13
N ALA A 495 -4.33 -4.46 22.11
CA ALA A 495 -5.58 -3.71 22.25
C ALA A 495 -5.67 -2.58 21.20
N PRO A 496 -6.81 -2.35 20.52
CA PRO A 496 -6.94 -1.29 19.52
C PRO A 496 -6.44 0.04 20.08
N PRO A 497 -5.84 0.93 19.26
CA PRO A 497 -5.48 2.25 19.75
C PRO A 497 -6.72 2.87 20.41
N ALA A 498 -6.57 3.32 21.66
CA ALA A 498 -7.68 3.93 22.37
C ALA A 498 -8.18 5.11 21.52
N ALA A 499 -9.44 5.06 21.09
CA ALA A 499 -10.06 6.20 20.43
C ALA A 499 -9.93 7.40 21.38
N PRO A 500 -9.25 8.49 20.99
CA PRO A 500 -9.21 9.67 21.84
C PRO A 500 -10.64 10.23 21.92
N GLY A 501 -11.31 9.95 23.04
CA GLY A 501 -12.65 10.47 23.32
C GLY A 501 -13.83 9.53 23.12
N ALA A 502 -13.69 8.21 23.28
CA ALA A 502 -14.87 7.41 23.67
C ALA A 502 -15.28 7.84 25.10
N PRO A 503 -16.57 8.16 25.37
CA PRO A 503 -17.03 8.62 26.68
C PRO A 503 -16.77 7.61 27.81
#